data_AF-A0A2A4TWG4-F1
#
_entry.id   AF-A0A2A4TWG4-F1
#
_cell.length_a   1.000
_cell.length_b   1.000
_cell.length_c   1.000
_cell.angle_alpha   90.00
_cell.angle_beta   90.00
_cell.angle_gamma   90.00
#
_symmetry.space_group_name_H-M   'P 1'
#
loop_
_entity.id
_entity.type
_entity.pdbx_description
1 polymer ?
#
loop_
_entity_poly.entity_id
_entity_poly.type
_entity_poly.pdbx_seq_one_letter_code
_entity_poly.pdbx_strand_id
1 'polypeptide(L)'
;MEVEAEIVTPGRERVQIDASVPFIGALLAGGTVIMAAAVMALMLFGKVLFVSAVLTWIWPQVFSPEFTSWVFGTATVPYWKILLLCSLATFAVRWLTKKS
;
A
#
# COMPACT_ATOMS: atom_id res chain seq x y z
N MET A 1 34.07 21.07 64.57
CA MET A 1 34.57 20.52 63.29
C MET A 1 33.35 20.08 62.52
N GLU A 2 32.87 20.95 61.64
CA GLU A 2 31.76 20.65 60.74
C GLU A 2 32.33 19.84 59.59
N VAL A 3 31.95 18.56 59.52
CA VAL A 3 32.35 17.69 58.42
C VAL A 3 31.29 17.87 57.34
N GLU A 4 31.57 18.75 56.39
CA GLU A 4 30.78 18.93 55.18
C GLU A 4 30.82 17.61 54.39
N ALA A 5 29.69 16.89 54.37
CA ALA A 5 29.53 15.75 53.51
C ALA A 5 29.39 16.26 52.06
N GLU A 6 30.52 16.41 51.38
CA GLU A 6 30.55 16.68 49.95
C GLU A 6 29.93 15.47 49.23
N ILE A 7 28.66 15.64 48.84
CA ILE A 7 27.88 14.63 48.14
C ILE A 7 28.42 14.57 46.71
N VAL A 8 29.44 13.74 46.50
CA VAL A 8 29.96 13.43 45.15
C VAL A 8 28.82 12.79 44.36
N THR A 9 28.16 13.61 43.55
CA THR A 9 27.14 13.15 42.61
C THR A 9 27.87 12.33 41.56
N PRO A 10 27.62 11.01 41.44
CA PRO A 10 28.26 10.23 40.40
C PRO A 10 27.84 10.85 39.07
N GLY A 11 28.84 11.25 38.28
CA GLY A 11 28.64 11.82 36.95
C GLY A 11 27.67 10.93 36.21
N ARG A 12 26.47 11.48 35.94
CA ARG A 12 25.43 10.81 35.18
C ARG A 12 25.96 10.70 33.77
N GLU A 13 26.68 9.61 33.51
CA GLU A 13 27.10 9.18 32.20
C GLU A 13 25.82 9.11 31.37
N ARG A 14 25.58 10.16 30.58
CA ARG A 14 24.58 10.12 29.55
C ARG A 14 25.13 9.11 28.55
N VAL A 15 24.80 7.84 28.75
CA VAL A 15 24.91 6.83 27.72
C VAL A 15 24.04 7.36 26.59
N GLN A 16 24.68 8.09 25.66
CA GLN A 16 24.18 8.25 24.32
C GLN A 16 24.09 6.83 23.79
N ILE A 17 22.93 6.21 23.98
CA ILE A 17 22.53 5.10 23.16
C ILE A 17 22.37 5.75 21.79
N ASP A 18 23.47 5.73 21.02
CA ASP A 18 23.39 5.78 19.57
C ASP A 18 22.48 4.61 19.19
N ALA A 19 21.18 4.91 19.18
CA ALA A 19 20.15 4.03 18.67
C ALA A 19 20.36 4.01 17.15
N SER A 20 21.45 3.36 16.75
CA SER A 20 21.59 2.76 15.45
C SER A 20 20.38 1.85 15.32
N VAL A 21 19.31 2.37 14.70
CA VAL A 21 18.14 1.57 14.37
C VAL A 21 18.72 0.42 13.56
N PRO A 22 18.72 -0.81 14.08
CA PRO A 22 19.33 -1.92 13.37
C PRO A 22 18.65 -1.96 12.01
N PHE A 23 19.41 -2.17 10.93
CA PHE A 23 18.89 -2.22 9.56
C PHE A 23 17.62 -3.07 9.44
N ILE A 24 17.55 -4.14 10.24
CA ILE A 24 16.39 -5.02 10.42
C ILE A 24 15.17 -4.28 10.98
N GLY A 25 15.33 -3.45 12.01
CA GLY A 25 14.27 -2.60 12.56
C GLY A 25 13.77 -1.55 11.58
N ALA A 26 14.66 -0.96 10.78
CA ALA A 26 14.28 -0.03 9.71
C ALA A 26 13.53 -0.74 8.56
N LEU A 27 13.93 -1.96 8.19
CA LEU A 27 13.21 -2.80 7.23
C LEU A 27 11.83 -3.22 7.74
N LEU A 28 11.73 -3.60 9.01
CA LEU A 28 10.44 -3.93 9.64
C LEU A 28 9.52 -2.72 9.71
N ALA A 29 10.03 -1.56 10.11
CA ALA A 29 9.27 -0.31 10.13
C ALA A 29 8.85 0.14 8.72
N GLY A 30 9.75 0.03 7.74
CA GLY A 30 9.42 0.31 6.34
C GLY A 30 8.36 -0.66 5.80
N GLY A 31 8.49 -1.96 6.12
CA GLY A 31 7.56 -2.99 5.74
C GLY A 31 6.16 -2.79 6.35
N THR A 32 6.06 -2.40 7.61
CA THR A 32 4.77 -2.10 8.25
C THR A 32 4.11 -0.87 7.65
N VAL A 33 4.86 0.17 7.31
CA VAL A 33 4.32 1.36 6.62
C VAL A 33 3.81 0.99 5.22
N ILE A 34 4.55 0.18 4.46
CA ILE A 34 4.12 -0.30 3.13
C ILE A 34 2.86 -1.16 3.27
N MET A 35 2.81 -2.06 4.26
CA MET A 35 1.63 -2.88 4.52
C MET A 35 0.42 -2.05 4.95
N ALA A 36 0.62 -1.04 5.79
CA ALA A 36 -0.45 -0.11 6.18
C ALA A 36 -0.98 0.66 4.96
N ALA A 37 -0.08 1.14 4.09
CA ALA A 37 -0.47 1.80 2.84
C ALA A 37 -1.22 0.84 1.89
N ALA A 38 -0.76 -0.40 1.78
CA ALA A 38 -1.42 -1.45 1.00
C ALA A 38 -2.81 -1.76 1.56
N VAL A 39 -2.98 -1.87 2.88
CA VAL A 39 -4.28 -2.11 3.54
C VAL A 39 -5.21 -0.91 3.36
N MET A 40 -4.71 0.32 3.50
CA MET A 40 -5.50 1.53 3.22
C MET A 40 -5.93 1.57 1.75
N ALA A 41 -5.03 1.26 0.81
CA ALA A 41 -5.37 1.14 -0.60
C ALA A 41 -6.39 0.02 -0.86
N LEU A 42 -6.28 -1.10 -0.15
CA LEU A 42 -7.28 -2.17 -0.18
C LEU A 42 -8.62 -1.72 0.41
N MET A 43 -8.65 -0.85 1.40
CA MET A 43 -9.93 -0.33 1.92
C MET A 43 -10.55 0.71 0.96
N LEU A 44 -9.73 1.57 0.36
CA LEU A 44 -10.21 2.63 -0.54
C LEU A 44 -10.61 2.08 -1.92
N PHE A 45 -9.83 1.15 -2.45
CA PHE A 45 -9.97 0.59 -3.79
C PHE A 45 -10.27 -0.91 -3.78
N GLY A 46 -10.46 -1.56 -2.63
CA GLY A 46 -10.65 -3.01 -2.53
C GLY A 46 -11.79 -3.53 -3.39
N LYS A 47 -12.88 -2.77 -3.50
CA LYS A 47 -13.98 -3.15 -4.38
C LYS A 47 -13.56 -3.11 -5.86
N VAL A 48 -12.77 -2.11 -6.27
CA VAL A 48 -12.24 -2.00 -7.64
C VAL A 48 -11.18 -3.07 -7.91
N LEU A 49 -10.26 -3.30 -6.96
CA LEU A 49 -9.24 -4.36 -7.03
C LEU A 49 -9.90 -5.73 -7.12
N PHE A 50 -10.87 -6.02 -6.25
CA PHE A 50 -11.60 -7.28 -6.26
C PHE A 50 -12.39 -7.48 -7.55
N VAL A 51 -13.15 -6.47 -7.99
CA VAL A 51 -13.89 -6.53 -9.26
C VAL A 51 -12.93 -6.73 -10.42
N SER A 52 -11.79 -6.02 -10.47
CA SER A 52 -10.80 -6.19 -11.53
C SER A 52 -10.14 -7.58 -11.51
N ALA A 53 -9.88 -8.16 -10.35
CA ALA A 53 -9.30 -9.49 -10.22
C ALA A 53 -10.29 -10.56 -10.71
N VAL A 54 -11.55 -10.44 -10.28
CA VAL A 54 -12.66 -11.28 -10.77
C VAL A 54 -12.85 -11.11 -12.27
N LEU A 55 -12.85 -9.88 -12.78
CA LEU A 55 -13.02 -9.60 -14.20
C LEU A 55 -11.86 -10.17 -15.01
N THR A 56 -10.62 -10.07 -14.52
CA THR A 56 -9.44 -10.69 -15.15
C THR A 56 -9.57 -12.21 -15.25
N TRP A 57 -10.17 -12.84 -14.24
CA TRP A 57 -10.33 -14.30 -14.22
C TRP A 57 -11.50 -14.78 -15.09
N ILE A 58 -12.58 -14.00 -15.12
CA ILE A 58 -13.77 -14.29 -15.95
C ILE A 58 -13.53 -13.95 -17.42
N TRP A 59 -12.71 -12.94 -17.73
CA TRP A 59 -12.46 -12.47 -19.10
C TRP A 59 -12.13 -13.58 -20.11
N PRO A 60 -11.15 -14.48 -19.86
CA PRO A 60 -10.82 -15.55 -20.80
C PRO A 60 -11.94 -16.59 -20.99
N GLN A 61 -12.91 -16.65 -20.08
CA GLN A 61 -14.07 -17.55 -20.22
C GLN A 61 -15.20 -16.94 -21.05
N VAL A 62 -15.29 -15.61 -21.08
CA VAL A 62 -16.39 -14.89 -21.74
C VAL A 62 -16.00 -14.38 -23.12
N PHE A 63 -14.73 -14.01 -23.33
CA PHE A 63 -14.26 -13.39 -24.57
C PHE A 63 -13.23 -14.24 -25.29
N SER A 64 -13.30 -14.27 -26.62
CA SER A 64 -12.29 -14.92 -27.45
C SER A 64 -10.94 -14.17 -27.38
N PRO A 65 -9.82 -14.88 -27.54
CA PRO A 65 -8.50 -14.26 -27.62
C PRO A 65 -8.40 -13.27 -28.80
N GLU A 66 -9.11 -13.53 -29.90
CA GLU A 66 -9.16 -12.67 -31.09
C GLU A 66 -9.83 -11.32 -30.77
N PHE A 67 -10.97 -11.35 -30.10
CA PHE A 67 -11.65 -10.14 -29.62
C PHE A 67 -10.77 -9.37 -28.65
N THR A 68 -10.11 -10.09 -27.73
CA THR A 68 -9.21 -9.50 -26.75
C THR A 68 -8.01 -8.82 -27.39
N SER A 69 -7.42 -9.44 -28.41
CA SER A 69 -6.32 -8.86 -29.19
C SER A 69 -6.77 -7.66 -30.00
N TRP A 70 -8.00 -7.64 -30.50
CA TRP A 70 -8.54 -6.47 -31.19
C TRP A 70 -8.75 -5.28 -30.24
N VAL A 71 -9.29 -5.51 -29.04
CA VAL A 71 -9.54 -4.45 -28.05
C VAL A 71 -8.25 -3.96 -27.39
N PHE A 72 -7.38 -4.88 -26.96
CA PHE A 72 -6.23 -4.56 -26.11
C PHE A 72 -4.88 -4.62 -26.83
N GLY A 73 -4.84 -5.05 -28.10
CA GLY A 73 -3.60 -5.26 -28.85
C GLY A 73 -2.79 -6.48 -28.39
N THR A 74 -3.34 -7.30 -27.49
CA THR A 74 -2.68 -8.47 -26.89
C THR A 74 -3.66 -9.62 -26.72
N ALA A 75 -3.22 -10.86 -26.93
CA ALA A 75 -4.07 -12.04 -26.80
C ALA A 75 -4.57 -12.28 -25.35
N THR A 76 -3.83 -11.78 -24.36
CA THR A 76 -4.19 -11.80 -22.94
C THR A 76 -4.38 -10.39 -22.42
N VAL A 77 -5.41 -10.16 -21.60
CA VAL A 77 -5.63 -8.84 -21.00
C VAL A 77 -4.66 -8.61 -19.83
N PRO A 78 -3.82 -7.55 -19.86
CA PRO A 78 -2.99 -7.20 -18.73
C PRO A 78 -3.85 -6.67 -17.58
N TYR A 79 -3.60 -7.14 -16.35
CA TYR A 79 -4.34 -6.76 -15.14
C TYR A 79 -4.44 -5.23 -14.96
N TRP A 80 -3.36 -4.50 -15.23
CA TRP A 80 -3.35 -3.03 -15.14
C TRP A 80 -4.35 -2.34 -16.07
N LYS A 81 -4.61 -2.88 -17.27
CA LYS A 81 -5.61 -2.32 -18.20
C LYS A 81 -7.03 -2.50 -17.65
N ILE A 82 -7.31 -3.65 -17.03
CA ILE A 82 -8.59 -3.93 -16.38
C ILE A 82 -8.78 -3.04 -15.16
N LEU A 83 -7.74 -2.87 -14.34
CA LEU A 83 -7.76 -1.95 -13.21
C LEU A 83 -8.09 -0.52 -13.63
N LEU A 84 -7.43 -0.01 -14.67
CA LEU A 84 -7.69 1.33 -15.19
C LEU A 84 -9.13 1.45 -15.70
N LEU A 85 -9.63 0.45 -16.43
CA LEU A 85 -11.02 0.42 -16.90
C LEU A 85 -12.02 0.42 -15.74
N CYS A 86 -11.83 -0.42 -14.73
CA CYS A 86 -12.69 -0.46 -13.55
C CYS A 86 -12.62 0.83 -12.73
N SER A 87 -11.44 1.42 -12.59
CA SER A 87 -11.24 2.70 -11.90
C SER A 87 -11.94 3.84 -12.65
N LEU A 88 -11.75 3.91 -13.97
CA LEU A 88 -12.41 4.90 -14.83
C LEU A 88 -13.94 4.73 -14.79
N ALA A 89 -14.45 3.50 -14.86
CA ALA A 89 -15.87 3.22 -14.74
C ALA A 89 -16.42 3.65 -13.37
N THR A 90 -15.70 3.37 -12.29
CA THR A 90 -16.09 3.80 -10.94
C THR A 90 -16.12 5.32 -10.83
N PHE A 91 -15.14 6.00 -11.42
CA PHE A 91 -15.08 7.46 -11.45
C PHE A 91 -16.23 8.04 -12.29
N ALA A 92 -16.49 7.48 -13.47
CA ALA A 92 -17.58 7.87 -14.35
C ALA A 92 -18.94 7.68 -13.68
N VAL A 93 -19.18 6.52 -13.04
CA VAL A 93 -20.40 6.24 -12.28
C VAL A 93 -20.56 7.24 -11.14
N ARG A 94 -19.52 7.46 -10.34
CA ARG A 94 -19.55 8.47 -9.25
C ARG A 94 -19.90 9.86 -9.77
N TRP A 95 -19.30 10.26 -10.89
CA TRP A 95 -19.54 11.55 -11.52
C TRP A 95 -20.98 11.69 -12.01
N LEU A 96 -21.54 10.63 -12.62
CA LEU A 96 -22.94 10.57 -13.05
C LEU A 96 -23.90 10.65 -11.84
N THR A 97 -23.67 9.85 -10.80
CA THR A 97 -24.50 9.87 -9.58
C THR A 97 -24.41 11.16 -8.78
N LYS A 98 -23.32 11.94 -8.93
CA LYS A 98 -23.20 13.25 -8.28
C LYS A 98 -23.95 14.35 -9.04
N LYS A 99 -24.27 14.12 -10.32
CA LYS A 99 -25.04 15.04 -11.16
C LYS A 99 -26.55 14.78 -11.10
N SER A 100 -26.98 13.59 -10.66
CA SER A 100 -28.39 13.26 -10.45
C SER A 100 -28.83 13.59 -9.03
#